data_AF-A0A3D2M5P7-F1
#
_entry.id   AF-A0A3D2M5P7-F1
#
_cell.length_a   1.000
_cell.length_b   1.000
_cell.length_c   1.000
_cell.angle_alpha   90.00
_cell.angle_beta   90.00
_cell.angle_gamma   90.00
#
_symmetry.space_group_name_H-M   'P 1'
#
loop_
_entity.id
_entity.type
_entity.pdbx_description
1 polymer ?
#
loop_
_entity_poly.entity_id
_entity_poly.type
_entity_poly.pdbx_seq_one_letter_code
_entity_poly.pdbx_strand_id
1 'polypeptide(L)'
;MRPILVLLHRYIGLATALFLFFAGITGSILAFHHELDEWLNPAFYHTTSKGPVMAPGTLVDHVQQANPRMQVWYMEFPDEPGHAALMALVPRKDPETGKPYQERPVVHYLDAVTGEQVGTRYWGECCFSRQNFVPFMLEFHYNLSLPGNWGLWLMGLVAIFWTLDCFVSLWLTFPRGR
;
A
#
# COMPACT_ATOMS: atom_id res chain seq x y z
N MET A 1 -24.07 27.82 23.77
CA MET A 1 -23.54 26.50 23.35
C MET A 1 -23.93 26.11 21.92
N ARG A 2 -25.23 25.95 21.58
CA ARG A 2 -25.66 25.54 20.22
C ARG A 2 -25.09 26.36 19.03
N PRO A 3 -25.01 27.72 19.05
CA PRO A 3 -24.44 28.45 17.92
C PRO A 3 -22.94 28.19 17.71
N ILE A 4 -22.19 27.93 18.80
CA ILE A 4 -20.77 27.54 18.73
C ILE A 4 -20.65 26.14 18.12
N LEU A 5 -21.49 25.19 18.55
CA LEU A 5 -21.52 23.84 17.98
C LEU A 5 -21.84 23.84 16.48
N VAL A 6 -22.77 24.69 16.03
CA VAL A 6 -23.08 24.84 14.59
C VAL A 6 -21.86 25.39 13.82
N LEU A 7 -21.17 26.39 14.37
CA LEU A 7 -20.00 26.97 13.73
C LEU A 7 -18.84 25.97 13.66
N LEU A 8 -18.58 25.25 14.76
CA LEU A 8 -17.59 24.17 14.81
C LEU A 8 -17.93 23.07 13.79
N HIS A 9 -19.17 22.58 13.79
CA HIS A 9 -19.62 21.54 12.88
C HIS A 9 -19.44 21.93 11.41
N ARG A 10 -19.79 23.17 11.06
CA ARG A 10 -19.65 23.67 9.69
C ARG A 10 -18.20 23.62 9.20
N TYR A 11 -17.26 24.10 10.00
CA TYR A 11 -15.86 24.20 9.56
C TYR A 11 -15.10 22.89 9.69
N ILE A 12 -15.31 22.11 10.75
CA ILE A 12 -14.75 20.77 10.89
C ILE A 12 -15.31 19.87 9.80
N GLY A 13 -16.63 19.85 9.62
CA GLY A 13 -17.29 19.08 8.58
C GLY A 13 -16.80 19.44 7.18
N LEU A 14 -16.58 20.73 6.86
CA LEU A 14 -16.05 21.14 5.56
C LEU A 14 -14.61 20.67 5.34
N ALA A 15 -13.75 20.82 6.34
CA ALA A 15 -12.36 20.36 6.26
C ALA A 15 -12.29 18.82 6.10
N THR A 16 -13.08 18.10 6.89
CA THR A 16 -13.19 16.64 6.82
C THR A 16 -13.80 16.19 5.49
N ALA A 17 -14.80 16.88 4.95
CA ALA A 17 -15.40 16.52 3.67
C ALA A 17 -14.40 16.62 2.52
N LEU A 18 -13.56 17.67 2.48
CA LEU A 18 -12.49 17.79 1.50
C LEU A 18 -11.49 16.64 1.62
N PHE A 19 -11.12 16.30 2.85
CA PHE A 19 -10.22 15.19 3.12
C PHE A 19 -10.80 13.84 2.67
N LEU A 20 -12.04 13.54 3.06
CA LEU A 20 -12.75 12.32 2.69
C LEU A 20 -12.98 12.23 1.18
N PHE A 21 -13.14 13.36 0.49
CA PHE A 21 -13.23 13.38 -0.97
C PHE A 21 -11.94 12.84 -1.62
N PHE A 22 -10.77 13.35 -1.21
CA PHE A 22 -9.50 12.85 -1.74
C PHE A 22 -9.21 11.41 -1.32
N ALA A 23 -9.49 11.06 -0.06
CA ALA A 23 -9.36 9.69 0.43
C ALA A 23 -10.30 8.74 -0.34
N GLY A 24 -11.52 9.16 -0.64
CA GLY A 24 -12.49 8.41 -1.42
C GLY A 24 -12.04 8.21 -2.87
N ILE A 25 -11.49 9.23 -3.53
CA ILE A 25 -10.93 9.11 -4.89
C ILE A 25 -9.78 8.11 -4.91
N THR A 26 -8.80 8.29 -4.02
CA THR A 26 -7.62 7.42 -3.99
C THR A 26 -7.99 6.00 -3.60
N GLY A 27 -8.91 5.82 -2.65
CA GLY A 27 -9.46 4.51 -2.28
C GLY A 27 -10.24 3.82 -3.41
N SER A 28 -10.99 4.58 -4.20
CA SER A 28 -11.72 4.05 -5.36
C SER A 28 -10.78 3.55 -6.45
N ILE A 29 -9.64 4.23 -6.65
CA ILE A 29 -8.58 3.77 -7.56
C ILE A 29 -7.95 2.49 -7.01
N LEU A 30 -7.64 2.45 -5.71
CA LEU A 30 -7.02 1.29 -5.05
C LEU A 30 -7.94 0.07 -4.93
N ALA A 31 -9.25 0.22 -5.09
CA ALA A 31 -10.17 -0.91 -5.20
C ALA A 31 -9.83 -1.83 -6.39
N PHE A 32 -9.12 -1.32 -7.40
CA PHE A 32 -8.62 -2.05 -8.56
C PHE A 32 -7.09 -2.10 -8.57
N HIS A 33 -6.46 -2.16 -7.39
CA HIS A 33 -5.00 -2.05 -7.25
C HIS A 33 -4.26 -3.06 -8.14
N HIS A 34 -4.63 -4.34 -8.06
CA HIS A 34 -3.94 -5.40 -8.79
C HIS A 34 -4.16 -5.25 -10.30
N GLU A 35 -5.41 -5.06 -10.72
CA GLU A 35 -5.81 -4.96 -12.12
C GLU A 35 -5.20 -3.72 -12.79
N LEU A 36 -5.13 -2.60 -12.09
CA LEU A 36 -4.48 -1.39 -12.58
C LEU A 36 -2.96 -1.56 -12.67
N ASP A 37 -2.33 -2.19 -11.67
CA ASP A 37 -0.87 -2.38 -11.71
C ASP A 37 -0.47 -3.37 -12.81
N GLU A 38 -1.22 -4.45 -12.99
CA GLU A 38 -1.04 -5.41 -14.07
C GLU A 38 -1.27 -4.77 -15.44
N TRP A 39 -2.36 -4.02 -15.61
CA TRP A 39 -2.64 -3.30 -16.85
C TRP A 39 -1.54 -2.27 -17.17
N LEU A 40 -0.97 -1.62 -16.15
CA LEU A 40 0.14 -0.69 -16.31
C LEU A 40 1.48 -1.41 -16.53
N ASN A 41 1.68 -2.59 -15.97
CA ASN A 41 2.98 -3.26 -15.96
C ASN A 41 2.87 -4.73 -16.40
N PRO A 42 2.31 -5.04 -17.59
CA PRO A 42 2.04 -6.42 -18.00
C PRO A 42 3.30 -7.28 -18.05
N ALA A 43 4.47 -6.67 -18.30
CA ALA A 43 5.76 -7.37 -18.32
C ALA A 43 6.20 -7.92 -16.94
N PHE A 44 5.63 -7.43 -15.84
CA PHE A 44 5.92 -7.94 -14.49
C PHE A 44 5.03 -9.10 -14.11
N TYR A 45 3.81 -9.13 -14.65
CA TYR A 45 2.78 -10.08 -14.24
C TYR A 45 2.65 -11.25 -15.21
N HIS A 46 2.83 -11.06 -16.52
CA HIS A 46 2.65 -12.14 -17.49
C HIS A 46 3.95 -12.88 -17.82
N THR A 47 3.88 -14.20 -17.85
CA THR A 47 4.98 -15.11 -18.18
C THR A 47 4.57 -16.06 -19.30
N THR A 48 5.52 -16.46 -20.14
CA THR A 48 5.26 -17.33 -21.31
C THR A 48 5.65 -18.79 -21.09
N SER A 49 6.27 -19.10 -19.95
CA SER A 49 6.76 -20.43 -19.64
C SER A 49 5.60 -21.41 -19.47
N LYS A 50 5.81 -22.64 -19.95
CA LYS A 50 4.83 -23.72 -19.87
C LYS A 50 5.40 -24.88 -19.07
N GLY A 51 4.66 -25.35 -18.09
CA GLY A 51 5.07 -26.47 -17.25
C GLY A 51 4.37 -26.47 -15.90
N PRO A 52 4.65 -27.45 -15.05
CA PRO A 52 4.21 -27.41 -13.66
C PRO A 52 4.90 -26.24 -12.94
N VAL A 53 4.13 -25.48 -12.16
CA VAL A 53 4.69 -24.44 -11.29
C VAL A 53 5.54 -25.07 -10.19
N MET A 54 6.62 -24.39 -9.82
CA MET A 54 7.45 -24.76 -8.67
C MET A 54 6.65 -24.60 -7.38
N ALA A 55 6.98 -25.41 -6.36
CA ALA A 55 6.40 -25.22 -5.05
C ALA A 55 6.81 -23.84 -4.47
N PRO A 56 5.90 -23.12 -3.77
CA PRO A 56 6.20 -21.80 -3.21
C PRO A 56 7.48 -21.75 -2.38
N GLY A 57 7.71 -22.77 -1.54
CA GLY A 57 8.92 -22.87 -0.71
C GLY A 57 10.20 -22.98 -1.54
N THR A 58 10.17 -23.73 -2.65
CA THR A 58 11.32 -23.85 -3.56
C THR A 58 11.66 -22.52 -4.22
N LEU A 59 10.66 -21.73 -4.60
CA LEU A 59 10.89 -20.39 -5.14
C LEU A 59 11.48 -19.45 -4.08
N VAL A 60 11.00 -19.50 -2.83
CA VAL A 60 11.60 -18.73 -1.72
C VAL A 60 13.08 -19.10 -1.56
N ASP A 61 13.37 -20.40 -1.49
CA ASP A 61 14.74 -20.90 -1.30
C ASP A 61 15.64 -20.44 -2.44
N HIS A 62 15.17 -20.54 -3.69
CA HIS A 62 15.91 -20.09 -4.86
C HIS A 62 16.28 -18.60 -4.78
N VAL A 63 15.31 -17.75 -4.44
CA VAL A 63 15.51 -16.30 -4.34
C VAL A 63 16.40 -15.93 -3.16
N GLN A 64 16.25 -16.59 -2.02
CA GLN A 64 17.07 -16.33 -0.83
C GLN A 64 18.51 -16.84 -0.99
N GLN A 65 18.72 -17.92 -1.74
CA GLN A 65 20.06 -18.40 -2.10
C GLN A 65 20.79 -17.40 -3.01
N ALA A 66 20.07 -16.80 -3.98
CA ALA A 66 20.62 -15.73 -4.82
C ALA A 66 20.85 -14.42 -4.05
N ASN A 67 20.10 -14.17 -2.97
CA ASN A 67 20.14 -12.94 -2.18
C ASN A 67 20.42 -13.23 -0.69
N PRO A 68 21.63 -13.66 -0.30
CA PRO A 68 21.91 -14.13 1.06
C PRO A 68 21.76 -13.03 2.14
N ARG A 69 21.86 -11.75 1.77
CA ARG A 69 21.67 -10.60 2.67
C ARG A 69 20.22 -10.15 2.79
N MET A 70 19.32 -10.73 2.00
CA MET A 70 17.90 -10.41 1.98
C MET A 70 17.08 -11.61 2.46
N GLN A 71 15.89 -11.35 2.97
CA GLN A 71 14.90 -12.37 3.28
C GLN A 71 13.57 -12.01 2.66
N VAL A 72 12.88 -13.02 2.14
CA VAL A 72 11.50 -12.89 1.68
C VAL A 72 10.61 -12.75 2.92
N TRP A 73 9.87 -11.65 3.01
CA TRP A 73 8.95 -11.40 4.12
C TRP A 73 7.48 -11.52 3.70
N TYR A 74 7.20 -11.39 2.41
CA TYR A 74 5.88 -11.56 1.83
C TYR A 74 6.00 -12.18 0.44
N MET A 75 5.06 -13.06 0.10
CA MET A 75 4.92 -13.69 -1.20
C MET A 75 3.46 -13.67 -1.61
N GLU A 76 3.23 -13.35 -2.87
CA GLU A 76 1.99 -13.60 -3.57
C GLU A 76 2.28 -14.62 -4.66
N PHE A 77 1.61 -15.78 -4.57
CA PHE A 77 1.80 -16.86 -5.51
C PHE A 77 0.67 -16.79 -6.56
N PRO A 78 0.96 -17.00 -7.86
CA PRO A 78 -0.04 -16.84 -8.89
C PRO A 78 -1.13 -17.91 -8.78
N ASP A 79 -2.39 -17.48 -8.85
CA ASP A 79 -3.57 -18.37 -8.90
C ASP A 79 -3.84 -18.88 -10.32
N GLU A 80 -3.35 -18.16 -11.34
CA GLU A 80 -3.55 -18.46 -12.76
C GLU A 80 -2.25 -18.85 -13.47
N PRO A 81 -2.29 -19.79 -14.45
CA PRO A 81 -1.13 -20.12 -15.27
C PRO A 81 -0.69 -18.93 -16.13
N GLY A 82 0.62 -18.72 -16.25
CA GLY A 82 1.17 -17.61 -17.03
C GLY A 82 1.25 -16.29 -16.25
N HIS A 83 1.09 -16.35 -14.92
CA HIS A 83 1.36 -15.23 -14.03
C HIS A 83 2.66 -15.42 -13.24
N ALA A 84 3.32 -14.31 -12.94
CA ALA A 84 4.52 -14.27 -12.12
C ALA A 84 4.17 -14.31 -10.62
N ALA A 85 5.01 -14.97 -9.83
CA ALA A 85 5.00 -14.84 -8.39
C ALA A 85 5.67 -13.54 -7.96
N LEU A 86 5.06 -12.84 -7.01
CA LEU A 86 5.62 -11.63 -6.40
C LEU A 86 6.29 -12.01 -5.09
N MET A 87 7.54 -11.60 -4.90
CA MET A 87 8.25 -11.74 -3.63
C MET A 87 8.78 -10.40 -3.15
N ALA A 88 8.36 -9.98 -1.96
CA ALA A 88 8.90 -8.81 -1.31
C ALA A 88 10.04 -9.24 -0.37
N LEU A 89 11.19 -8.59 -0.55
CA LEU A 89 12.43 -8.87 0.16
C LEU A 89 12.80 -7.67 1.04
N VAL A 90 13.24 -7.97 2.27
CA VAL A 90 13.79 -6.98 3.21
C VAL A 90 15.21 -7.39 3.62
N PRO A 91 16.07 -6.42 3.99
CA PRO A 91 17.41 -6.73 4.46
C PRO A 91 17.37 -7.59 5.73
N ARG A 92 18.18 -8.65 5.77
CA ARG A 92 18.43 -9.40 7.00
C ARG A 92 19.20 -8.53 7.99
N LYS A 93 19.13 -8.90 9.26
CA LYS A 93 20.01 -8.36 10.28
C LYS A 93 21.37 -9.05 10.17
N ASP A 94 22.40 -8.24 10.13
CA ASP A 94 23.78 -8.68 10.24
C ASP A 94 24.00 -9.37 11.61
N PRO A 95 24.46 -10.64 11.64
CA PRO A 95 24.72 -11.36 12.88
C PRO A 95 25.75 -10.69 13.79
N GLU A 96 26.70 -9.93 13.23
CA GLU A 96 27.78 -9.30 14.01
C GLU A 96 27.31 -8.01 14.69
N THR A 97 26.56 -7.18 13.96
CA THR A 97 26.15 -5.85 14.43
C THR A 97 24.72 -5.80 14.95
N GLY A 98 23.89 -6.80 14.65
CA GLY A 98 22.46 -6.84 14.95
C GLY A 98 21.63 -5.83 14.13
N LYS A 99 22.25 -5.07 13.21
CA LYS A 99 21.61 -4.05 12.38
C LYS A 99 21.25 -4.62 11.01
N PRO A 100 20.19 -4.12 10.34
CA PRO A 100 19.89 -4.51 8.96
C PRO A 100 21.07 -4.21 8.03
N TYR A 101 21.32 -5.09 7.04
CA TYR A 101 22.24 -4.78 5.95
C TYR A 101 21.81 -3.51 5.20
N GLN A 102 22.78 -2.80 4.59
CA GLN A 102 22.53 -1.60 3.79
C GLN A 102 21.97 -1.92 2.39
N GLU A 103 20.93 -2.76 2.34
CA GLU A 103 20.21 -3.10 1.12
C GLU A 103 18.86 -2.38 1.11
N ARG A 104 18.35 -2.08 -0.08
CA ARG A 104 17.01 -1.48 -0.22
C ARG A 104 15.96 -2.58 -0.24
N PRO A 105 14.81 -2.42 0.44
CA PRO A 105 13.68 -3.30 0.26
C PRO A 105 13.24 -3.33 -1.21
N VAL A 106 13.00 -4.53 -1.73
CA VAL A 106 12.78 -4.77 -3.16
C VAL A 106 11.68 -5.80 -3.35
N VAL A 107 10.94 -5.69 -4.44
CA VAL A 107 9.96 -6.67 -4.90
C VAL A 107 10.49 -7.29 -6.18
N HIS A 108 10.65 -8.60 -6.18
CA HIS A 108 10.99 -9.39 -7.36
C HIS A 108 9.74 -10.07 -7.89
N TYR A 109 9.56 -9.97 -9.21
CA TYR A 109 8.56 -10.73 -9.95
C TYR A 109 9.28 -11.89 -10.61
N LEU A 110 8.80 -13.10 -10.39
CA LEU A 110 9.47 -14.34 -10.78
C LEU A 110 8.51 -15.23 -11.56
N ASP A 111 9.02 -15.85 -12.60
CA ASP A 111 8.27 -16.89 -13.30
C ASP A 111 8.07 -18.10 -12.37
N ALA A 112 6.81 -18.45 -12.10
CA ALA A 112 6.51 -19.55 -11.17
C ALA A 112 6.93 -20.93 -11.72
N VAL A 113 7.17 -21.06 -13.03
CA VAL A 113 7.59 -22.32 -13.67
C VAL A 113 9.11 -22.46 -13.67
N THR A 114 9.85 -21.40 -13.99
CA THR A 114 11.32 -21.45 -14.12
C THR A 114 12.07 -20.92 -12.90
N GLY A 115 11.41 -20.10 -12.08
CA GLY A 115 12.03 -19.35 -10.99
C GLY A 115 12.89 -18.17 -11.47
N GLU A 116 12.87 -17.83 -12.76
CA GLU A 116 13.62 -16.70 -13.30
C GLU A 116 12.95 -15.37 -12.97
N GLN A 117 13.76 -14.35 -12.72
CA GLN A 117 13.30 -13.01 -12.40
C GLN A 117 12.84 -12.28 -13.67
N VAL A 118 11.54 -12.00 -13.76
CA VAL A 118 10.93 -11.28 -14.89
C VAL A 118 10.89 -9.77 -14.67
N GLY A 119 10.90 -9.32 -13.41
CA GLY A 119 10.77 -7.91 -13.08
C GLY A 119 11.28 -7.57 -11.68
N THR A 120 11.57 -6.29 -11.45
CA THR A 120 12.02 -5.79 -10.14
C THR A 120 11.47 -4.41 -9.88
N ARG A 121 11.02 -4.17 -8.66
CA ARG A 121 10.59 -2.85 -8.19
C ARG A 121 11.18 -2.57 -6.82
N TYR A 122 11.81 -1.42 -6.65
CA TYR A 122 12.29 -0.99 -5.34
C TYR A 122 11.21 -0.23 -4.58
N TRP A 123 11.08 -0.50 -3.28
CA TRP A 123 10.16 0.24 -2.43
C TRP A 123 10.58 1.71 -2.30
N GLY A 124 9.59 2.60 -2.31
CA GLY A 124 9.78 4.05 -2.12
C GLY A 124 10.45 4.77 -3.30
N GLU A 125 10.57 4.14 -4.47
CA GLU A 125 10.95 4.91 -5.66
C GLU A 125 9.85 5.86 -6.08
N CYS A 126 10.25 7.11 -6.28
CA CYS A 126 9.27 8.13 -6.61
C CYS A 126 8.80 8.03 -8.07
N CYS A 127 7.85 8.89 -8.37
CA CYS A 127 6.44 8.50 -8.28
C CYS A 127 5.78 8.53 -9.67
N PHE A 128 6.46 9.16 -10.63
CA PHE A 128 5.93 9.52 -11.95
C PHE A 128 6.35 8.52 -13.04
N SER A 129 6.62 7.27 -12.66
CA SER A 129 6.80 6.18 -13.61
C SER A 129 5.54 5.30 -13.62
N ARG A 130 5.25 4.67 -14.76
CA ARG A 130 4.15 3.70 -14.90
C ARG A 130 4.24 2.56 -13.88
N GLN A 131 5.46 2.20 -13.50
CA GLN A 131 5.77 1.15 -12.53
C GLN A 131 5.50 1.57 -11.09
N ASN A 132 5.58 2.86 -10.75
CA ASN A 132 5.47 3.34 -9.38
C ASN A 132 4.14 4.06 -9.09
N PHE A 133 3.26 4.23 -10.08
CA PHE A 133 2.00 4.94 -9.92
C PHE A 133 1.07 4.30 -8.89
N VAL A 134 0.77 3.00 -9.03
CA VAL A 134 -0.14 2.30 -8.10
C VAL A 134 0.44 2.22 -6.68
N PRO A 135 1.72 1.86 -6.47
CA PRO A 135 2.37 1.96 -5.16
C PRO A 135 2.35 3.37 -4.55
N PHE A 136 2.55 4.40 -5.38
CA PHE A 136 2.46 5.79 -4.93
C PHE A 136 1.04 6.15 -4.48
N MET A 137 0.01 5.75 -5.23
CA MET A 137 -1.38 5.96 -4.86
C MET A 137 -1.72 5.30 -3.51
N LEU A 138 -1.17 4.10 -3.25
CA LEU A 138 -1.31 3.41 -1.97
C LEU A 138 -0.65 4.18 -0.82
N GLU A 139 0.61 4.62 -1.01
CA GLU A 139 1.34 5.41 -0.01
C GLU A 139 0.66 6.76 0.25
N PHE A 140 0.15 7.42 -0.78
CA PHE A 140 -0.60 8.65 -0.65
C PHE A 140 -1.94 8.44 0.07
N HIS A 141 -2.66 7.37 -0.22
CA HIS A 141 -3.95 7.08 0.43
C HIS A 141 -3.78 6.82 1.93
N TYR A 142 -2.74 6.10 2.34
CA TYR A 142 -2.53 5.71 3.74
C TYR A 142 -1.75 6.76 4.55
N ASN A 143 -0.75 7.43 3.96
CA ASN A 143 0.18 8.31 4.67
C ASN A 143 0.32 9.70 4.00
N LEU A 144 -0.50 10.02 3.00
CA LEU A 144 -0.46 11.30 2.26
C LEU A 144 0.90 11.62 1.64
N SER A 145 1.74 10.60 1.46
CA SER A 145 3.14 10.71 1.06
C SER A 145 3.96 11.68 1.93
N LEU A 146 3.58 11.84 3.20
CA LEU A 146 4.31 12.66 4.16
C LEU A 146 5.49 11.88 4.76
N PRO A 147 6.60 12.55 5.10
CA PRO A 147 7.78 11.88 5.63
C PRO A 147 7.51 11.24 7.00
N GLY A 148 8.01 10.02 7.20
CA GLY A 148 7.82 9.28 8.43
C GLY A 148 6.34 8.97 8.69
N ASN A 149 5.91 9.09 9.94
CA ASN A 149 4.54 8.73 10.35
C ASN A 149 3.60 9.94 10.43
N TRP A 150 3.99 11.10 9.88
CA TRP A 150 3.20 12.33 9.99
C TRP A 150 1.83 12.22 9.31
N GLY A 151 1.76 11.54 8.17
CA GLY A 151 0.48 11.30 7.50
C GLY A 151 -0.45 10.45 8.33
N LEU A 152 0.06 9.38 8.95
CA LEU A 152 -0.73 8.53 9.86
C LEU A 152 -1.31 9.29 11.04
N TRP A 153 -0.50 10.17 11.66
CA TRP A 153 -0.99 11.04 12.72
C TRP A 153 -2.09 11.99 12.22
N LEU A 154 -1.90 12.59 11.06
CA LEU A 154 -2.90 13.48 10.45
C LEU A 154 -4.20 12.74 10.14
N MET A 155 -4.12 11.55 9.52
CA MET A 155 -5.26 10.68 9.22
C MET A 155 -6.03 10.34 10.50
N GLY A 156 -5.31 9.94 11.57
CA GLY A 156 -5.90 9.64 12.87
C GLY A 156 -6.60 10.84 13.51
N LEU A 157 -5.97 12.02 13.49
CA LEU A 157 -6.57 13.25 14.01
C LEU A 157 -7.84 13.64 13.24
N VAL A 158 -7.81 13.57 11.91
CA VAL A 158 -8.98 13.85 11.08
C VAL A 158 -10.11 12.86 11.40
N ALA A 159 -9.81 11.57 11.56
CA ALA A 159 -10.79 10.56 11.93
C ALA A 159 -11.43 10.83 13.31
N ILE A 160 -10.63 11.25 14.30
CA ILE A 160 -11.13 11.63 15.63
C ILE A 160 -12.06 12.84 15.53
N PHE A 161 -11.63 13.91 14.86
CA PHE A 161 -12.46 15.11 14.69
C PHE A 161 -13.74 14.79 13.94
N TRP A 162 -13.68 13.98 12.88
CA TRP A 162 -14.85 13.53 12.15
C TRP A 162 -15.82 12.75 13.05
N THR A 163 -15.30 11.83 13.86
CA THR A 163 -16.13 11.02 14.77
C THR A 163 -16.83 11.90 15.80
N LEU A 164 -16.11 12.85 16.42
CA LEU A 164 -16.69 13.81 17.35
C LEU A 164 -17.73 14.71 16.65
N ASP A 165 -17.44 15.13 15.42
CA ASP A 165 -18.33 15.94 14.60
C ASP A 165 -19.64 15.22 14.27
N CYS A 166 -19.60 13.91 14.04
CA CYS A 166 -20.80 13.08 13.86
C CYS A 166 -21.71 13.11 15.09
N PHE A 167 -21.16 13.04 16.31
CA PHE A 167 -21.95 13.17 17.54
C PHE A 167 -22.54 14.57 17.72
N VAL A 168 -21.76 15.62 17.39
CA VAL A 168 -22.23 17.01 17.40
C VAL A 168 -23.36 17.21 16.39
N SER A 169 -23.21 16.67 15.18
CA SER A 169 -24.23 16.73 14.12
C SER A 169 -25.52 16.01 14.53
N LEU A 170 -25.40 14.82 15.11
CA LEU A 170 -26.55 14.06 15.63
C LEU A 170 -27.28 14.85 16.72
N TRP A 171 -26.54 15.45 17.66
CA TRP A 171 -27.14 16.31 18.69
C TRP A 171 -27.86 17.53 18.09
N LEU A 172 -27.23 18.18 17.09
CA LEU A 172 -27.81 19.35 16.41
C LEU A 172 -29.06 19.01 15.60
N THR A 173 -29.26 17.74 15.22
CA THR A 173 -30.44 17.27 14.47
C THR A 173 -31.71 17.25 15.33
N PHE A 174 -31.61 17.11 16.66
CA PHE A 174 -32.79 17.12 17.53
C PHE A 174 -33.45 18.51 17.62
N PRO A 175 -34.80 18.57 17.68
CA PRO A 175 -35.53 19.83 17.77
C PRO A 175 -35.14 20.59 19.05
N ARG A 176 -35.24 21.92 19.02
CA ARG A 176 -35.14 22.71 20.25
C ARG A 176 -36.35 22.35 21.11
N GLY A 177 -36.12 21.71 22.25
CA GLY A 177 -37.14 21.58 23.29
C GLY A 177 -37.72 22.97 23.55
N ARG A 178 -39.06 23.05 23.55
CA ARG A 178 -39.79 24.31 23.77
C ARG A 178 -39.34 24.98 25.07
#